data_AF-A0A2N1XBK4-F1
#
_entry.id   AF-A0A2N1XBK4-F1
#
_cell.length_a   1.000
_cell.length_b   1.000
_cell.length_c   1.000
_cell.angle_alpha   90.00
_cell.angle_beta   90.00
_cell.angle_gamma   90.00
#
_symmetry.space_group_name_H-M   'P 1'
#
loop_
_entity.id
_entity.type
_entity.pdbx_description
1 polymer ?
#
loop_
_entity_poly.entity_id
_entity_poly.type
_entity_poly.pdbx_seq_one_letter_code
_entity_poly.pdbx_strand_id
1 'polypeptide(L)'
;ATAELAAVSTEYAQLIGTYFSPHIRAAAFRRLPEECWAPLVLGPVHDYARRWLNGQVKTDIGAYAEVFADAAWNTVRNPDAR
;
A
#
# COMPACT_ATOMS: atom_id res chain seq x y z
N ALA A 1 -6.23 1.53 -23.96
CA ALA A 1 -6.02 1.96 -22.56
C ALA A 1 -5.55 3.41 -22.62
N THR A 2 -6.43 4.32 -22.24
CA THR A 2 -6.55 5.73 -22.65
C THR A 2 -5.80 6.67 -21.72
N ALA A 3 -5.61 7.93 -22.13
CA ALA A 3 -4.91 8.98 -21.37
C ALA A 3 -5.38 9.12 -19.89
N GLU A 4 -6.61 8.74 -19.57
CA GLU A 4 -7.14 8.66 -18.20
C GLU A 4 -6.34 7.70 -17.31
N LEU A 5 -5.93 6.53 -17.80
CA LEU A 5 -5.12 5.59 -17.02
C LEU A 5 -3.75 6.18 -16.69
N ALA A 6 -3.15 6.92 -17.64
CA ALA A 6 -1.88 7.59 -17.41
C ALA A 6 -2.03 8.77 -16.43
N ALA A 7 -3.13 9.51 -16.48
CA ALA A 7 -3.43 10.59 -15.55
C ALA A 7 -3.60 10.07 -14.11
N VAL A 8 -4.40 9.02 -13.94
CA VAL A 8 -4.61 8.35 -12.64
C VAL A 8 -3.28 7.78 -12.11
N SER A 9 -2.49 7.12 -12.96
CA SER A 9 -1.16 6.63 -12.56
C SER A 9 -0.22 7.75 -12.10
N THR A 10 -0.29 8.93 -12.71
CA THR A 10 0.54 10.08 -12.37
C THR A 10 0.13 10.66 -11.02
N GLU A 11 -1.17 10.80 -10.77
CA GLU A 11 -1.71 11.26 -9.48
C GLU A 11 -1.30 10.31 -8.34
N TYR A 12 -1.41 9.00 -8.57
CA TYR A 12 -0.95 8.00 -7.60
C TYR A 12 0.55 8.12 -7.30
N ALA A 13 1.39 8.31 -8.32
CA ALA A 13 2.82 8.49 -8.12
C ALA A 13 3.15 9.76 -7.29
N GLN A 14 2.41 10.85 -7.50
CA GLN A 14 2.56 12.08 -6.72
C GLN A 14 2.13 11.91 -5.26
N LEU A 15 1.03 11.20 -5.01
CA LEU A 15 0.59 10.89 -3.65
C LEU A 15 1.64 10.04 -2.93
N ILE A 16 2.14 8.98 -3.59
CA ILE A 16 3.22 8.15 -3.04
C ILE A 16 4.43 9.03 -2.71
N GLY A 17 4.89 9.85 -3.66
CA GLY A 17 6.02 10.76 -3.43
C GLY A 17 5.79 11.70 -2.23
N THR A 18 4.60 12.29 -2.11
CA THR A 18 4.27 13.23 -1.04
C THR A 18 4.30 12.57 0.33
N TYR A 19 3.64 11.42 0.48
CA TYR A 19 3.48 10.78 1.78
C TYR A 19 4.68 9.91 2.18
N PHE A 20 5.37 9.27 1.22
CA PHE A 20 6.47 8.35 1.53
C PHE A 20 7.83 9.03 1.62
N SER A 21 8.02 10.19 0.98
CA SER A 21 9.33 10.86 0.93
C SER A 21 9.94 11.18 2.31
N PRO A 22 9.18 11.60 3.35
CA PRO A 22 9.72 11.74 4.71
C PRO A 22 10.25 10.42 5.30
N HIS A 23 9.53 9.32 5.09
CA HIS A 23 9.90 8.00 5.61
C HIS A 23 11.12 7.41 4.88
N ILE A 24 11.24 7.64 3.57
CA ILE A 24 12.41 7.26 2.78
C ILE A 24 13.66 7.99 3.32
N ARG A 25 13.56 9.31 3.54
CA ARG A 25 14.68 10.12 4.06
C ARG A 25 15.12 9.72 5.46
N ALA A 26 14.21 9.23 6.30
CA ALA A 26 14.50 8.82 7.67
C ALA A 26 15.09 7.39 7.78
N ALA A 27 15.40 6.72 6.67
CA ALA A 27 15.77 5.29 6.65
C ALA A 27 14.74 4.40 7.38
N ALA A 28 13.47 4.82 7.37
CA ALA A 28 12.38 4.16 8.10
C ALA A 28 11.91 2.86 7.44
N PHE A 29 12.54 2.43 6.35
CA PHE A 29 12.17 1.28 5.55
C PHE A 29 13.26 0.19 5.56
N ARG A 30 12.82 -1.06 5.54
CA ARG A 30 13.71 -2.22 5.34
C ARG A 30 14.31 -2.17 3.94
N ARG A 31 15.51 -2.73 3.80
CA ARG A 31 16.09 -3.05 2.48
C ARG A 31 15.43 -4.33 1.96
N LEU A 32 14.39 -4.16 1.15
CA LEU A 32 13.67 -5.25 0.50
C LEU A 32 13.98 -5.25 -1.01
N PRO A 33 13.97 -6.41 -1.69
CA PRO A 33 13.99 -6.45 -3.16
C PRO A 33 12.84 -5.62 -3.73
N GLU A 34 13.09 -4.92 -4.84
CA GLU A 34 12.14 -3.97 -5.44
C GLU A 34 10.80 -4.66 -5.76
N GLU A 35 10.88 -5.86 -6.32
CA GLU A 35 9.74 -6.69 -6.71
C GLU A 35 8.87 -7.16 -5.53
N CYS A 36 9.41 -7.13 -4.30
CA CYS A 36 8.67 -7.52 -3.11
C CYS A 36 7.79 -6.39 -2.53
N TRP A 37 8.06 -5.13 -2.88
CA TRP A 37 7.38 -3.98 -2.25
C TRP A 37 5.87 -3.98 -2.47
N ALA A 38 5.43 -3.97 -3.72
CA ALA A 38 4.02 -3.93 -4.07
C ALA A 38 3.23 -5.13 -3.49
N PRO A 39 3.65 -6.40 -3.63
CA PRO A 39 2.91 -7.52 -3.06
C PRO A 39 2.88 -7.52 -1.53
N LEU A 40 3.92 -7.02 -0.84
CA LEU A 40 3.92 -6.89 0.63
C LEU A 40 2.98 -5.79 1.13
N VAL A 41 2.91 -4.66 0.43
CA VAL A 41 2.08 -3.51 0.84
C VAL A 41 0.62 -3.69 0.43
N LEU A 42 0.37 -4.18 -0.78
CA LEU A 42 -0.97 -4.18 -1.39
C LEU A 42 -1.65 -5.54 -1.39
N GLY A 43 -0.88 -6.64 -1.27
CA GLY A 43 -1.40 -8.01 -1.35
C GLY A 43 -2.60 -8.28 -0.44
N PRO A 44 -2.51 -7.96 0.88
CA PRO A 44 -3.63 -8.17 1.80
C PRO A 44 -4.90 -7.38 1.43
N VAL A 45 -4.74 -6.12 1.02
CA VAL A 45 -5.86 -5.25 0.60
C VAL A 45 -6.50 -5.79 -0.68
N HIS A 46 -5.68 -6.21 -1.66
CA HIS A 46 -6.17 -6.81 -2.90
C HIS A 46 -6.94 -8.12 -2.66
N ASP A 47 -6.44 -8.99 -1.79
CA ASP A 47 -7.16 -10.23 -1.44
C ASP A 47 -8.50 -9.93 -0.76
N TYR A 48 -8.51 -9.04 0.23
CA TYR A 48 -9.74 -8.69 0.94
C TYR A 48 -10.75 -8.00 0.01
N ALA A 49 -10.33 -7.05 -0.81
CA ALA A 49 -11.18 -6.37 -1.78
C ALA A 49 -11.87 -7.37 -2.72
N ARG A 50 -11.10 -8.31 -3.26
CA ARG A 50 -11.63 -9.37 -4.12
C ARG A 50 -12.65 -10.24 -3.39
N ARG A 51 -12.36 -10.64 -2.15
CA ARG A 51 -13.29 -11.44 -1.33
C ARG A 51 -14.58 -10.67 -1.01
N TRP A 52 -14.48 -9.36 -0.76
CA TRP A 52 -15.62 -8.50 -0.48
C TRP A 52 -16.51 -8.32 -1.71
N LEU A 53 -15.90 -8.00 -2.87
CA LEU A 53 -16.62 -7.87 -4.15
C LEU A 53 -17.33 -9.18 -4.56
N ASN A 54 -16.77 -10.32 -4.19
CA ASN A 54 -17.37 -11.65 -4.42
C ASN A 54 -18.39 -12.05 -3.35
N GLY A 55 -18.70 -11.20 -2.37
CA GLY A 55 -19.64 -11.50 -1.28
C GLY A 55 -19.15 -12.56 -0.29
N GLN A 56 -17.85 -12.91 -0.30
CA GLN A 56 -17.25 -13.90 0.60
C GLN A 56 -17.00 -13.34 2.01
N VAL A 57 -16.92 -12.02 2.12
CA VAL A 57 -16.89 -11.27 3.38
C VAL A 57 -17.92 -10.14 3.30
N LYS A 58 -18.49 -9.75 4.44
CA LYS A 58 -19.67 -8.87 4.49
C LYS A 58 -19.33 -7.39 4.74
N THR A 59 -18.21 -7.12 5.40
CA THR A 59 -17.82 -5.77 5.80
C THR A 59 -17.12 -5.06 4.66
N ASP A 60 -17.56 -3.83 4.38
CA ASP A 60 -16.91 -2.92 3.44
C ASP A 60 -15.41 -2.77 3.76
N ILE A 61 -14.58 -2.75 2.71
CA ILE A 61 -13.13 -2.69 2.86
C ILE A 61 -12.66 -1.41 3.56
N GLY A 62 -13.38 -0.29 3.38
CA GLY A 62 -13.08 0.99 4.01
C GLY A 62 -13.16 0.94 5.54
N ALA A 63 -14.00 0.06 6.09
CA ALA A 63 -14.10 -0.13 7.55
C ALA A 63 -12.83 -0.75 8.16
N TYR A 64 -11.95 -1.34 7.34
CA TYR A 64 -10.68 -1.94 7.78
C TYR A 64 -9.46 -1.22 7.19
N ALA A 65 -9.62 0.00 6.66
CA ALA A 65 -8.54 0.77 6.06
C ALA A 65 -7.33 0.90 7.01
N GLU A 66 -7.56 1.28 8.27
CA GLU A 66 -6.51 1.42 9.29
C GLU A 66 -5.79 0.09 9.57
N VAL A 67 -6.53 -1.02 9.67
CA VAL A 67 -5.95 -2.35 9.93
C VAL A 67 -4.98 -2.74 8.83
N PHE A 68 -5.35 -2.50 7.57
CA PHE A 68 -4.48 -2.81 6.44
C PHE A 68 -3.32 -1.83 6.30
N ALA A 69 -3.54 -0.54 6.59
CA ALA A 69 -2.47 0.46 6.60
C ALA A 69 -1.40 0.13 7.64
N ASP A 70 -1.81 -0.23 8.86
CA ASP A 70 -0.91 -0.65 9.93
C ASP A 70 -0.14 -1.92 9.58
N ALA A 71 -0.81 -2.92 8.99
CA ALA A 71 -0.18 -4.17 8.56
C ALA A 71 0.85 -3.92 7.45
N ALA A 72 0.50 -3.10 6.46
CA ALA A 72 1.40 -2.73 5.38
C ALA A 72 2.63 -2.00 5.92
N TRP A 73 2.45 -1.00 6.79
CA TRP A 73 3.53 -0.26 7.42
C TRP A 73 4.47 -1.17 8.22
N ASN A 74 3.91 -2.04 9.08
CA ASN A 74 4.72 -2.96 9.90
C ASN A 74 5.57 -3.94 9.09
N THR A 75 5.11 -4.29 7.88
CA THR A 75 5.81 -5.19 6.98
C THR A 75 7.06 -4.52 6.37
N VAL A 76 6.94 -3.24 6.00
CA VAL A 76 8.02 -2.53 5.30
C VAL A 76 8.89 -1.65 6.18
N ARG A 77 8.42 -1.27 7.37
CA ARG A 77 9.18 -0.41 8.28
C ARG A 77 10.44 -1.10 8.76
N ASN A 78 11.54 -0.35 8.83
CA ASN A 78 12.77 -0.80 9.44
C ASN A 78 12.53 -1.02 10.94
N PRO A 79 12.67 -2.25 11.48
CA PRO A 79 12.44 -2.50 12.90
C PRO A 79 13.47 -1.79 13.79
N ASP A 80 14.64 -1.46 13.23
CA ASP A 80 15.77 -0.85 13.95
C ASP A 80 15.83 0.68 13.77
N ALA A 81 14.93 1.27 12.97
CA ALA A 81 14.81 2.72 12.88
C ALA A 81 14.22 3.25 14.20
N ARG A 82 15.08 3.91 14.99
CA ARG A 82 14.71 4.63 16.22
C ARG A 82 14.02 5.94 15.91
#